data_AF-A0A2T7KFU1-F1
#
_entry.id   AF-A0A2T7KFU1-F1
#
_cell.length_a   1.000
_cell.length_b   1.000
_cell.length_c   1.000
_cell.angle_alpha   90.00
_cell.angle_beta   90.00
_cell.angle_gamma   90.00
#
_symmetry.space_group_name_H-M   'P 1'
#
loop_
_entity.id
_entity.type
_entity.pdbx_description
1 polymer ?
#
loop_
_entity_poly.entity_id
_entity_poly.type
_entity_poly.pdbx_seq_one_letter_code
_entity_poly.pdbx_strand_id
1 'polypeptide(L)'
;MEHIVRDAAAPFGRALTDLKNSPEYHGRTRDLAISYHGHGAVAAFADRTTHEQQEQMTRVLTTAFTEVGWRVEPWGYGPGLALRHPIGNARFHNSTPDETSAAAPPLSA
;
A
#
# COMPACT_ATOMS: atom_id res chain seq x y z
N MET A 1 15.21 -1.48 7.62
CA MET A 1 13.76 -1.25 7.41
C MET A 1 13.45 0.21 7.07
N GLU A 2 14.18 1.19 7.61
CA GLU A 2 13.95 2.63 7.44
C GLU A 2 14.11 3.17 5.99
N HIS A 3 14.97 2.56 5.18
CA HIS A 3 15.21 3.00 3.79
C HIS A 3 14.03 2.72 2.84
N ILE A 4 13.35 1.57 2.99
CA ILE A 4 12.19 1.19 2.16
C ILE A 4 10.99 2.12 2.45
N VAL A 5 10.85 2.58 3.70
CA VAL A 5 9.79 3.51 4.11
C VAL A 5 10.01 4.91 3.51
N ARG A 6 11.26 5.37 3.41
CA ARG A 6 11.59 6.66 2.75
C ARG A 6 11.33 6.62 1.25
N ASP A 7 11.68 5.53 0.57
CA ASP A 7 11.45 5.39 -0.89
C ASP A 7 9.97 5.30 -1.26
N ALA A 8 9.12 4.72 -0.40
CA ALA A 8 7.68 4.62 -0.65
C ALA A 8 6.91 5.92 -0.32
N ALA A 9 7.43 6.78 0.57
CA ALA A 9 6.76 8.00 1.01
C ALA A 9 6.67 9.08 -0.09
N ALA A 10 7.70 9.23 -0.91
CA ALA A 10 7.74 10.21 -2.00
C ALA A 10 6.68 9.95 -3.10
N PRO A 11 6.57 8.75 -3.71
CA PRO A 11 5.54 8.47 -4.71
C PRO A 11 4.13 8.50 -4.12
N PHE A 12 3.97 8.11 -2.85
CA PHE A 12 2.70 8.21 -2.15
C PHE A 12 2.24 9.66 -2.00
N GLY A 13 3.12 10.57 -1.57
CA GLY A 13 2.84 12.01 -1.48
C GLY A 13 2.48 12.64 -2.83
N ARG A 14 3.13 12.19 -3.91
CA ARG A 14 2.80 12.62 -5.27
C ARG A 14 1.40 12.17 -5.69
N ALA A 15 1.05 10.90 -5.53
CA ALA A 15 -0.29 10.41 -5.86
C ALA A 15 -1.38 11.11 -5.06
N LEU A 16 -1.14 11.42 -3.77
CA LEU A 16 -2.07 12.22 -2.97
C LEU A 16 -2.19 13.67 -3.47
N THR A 17 -1.10 14.24 -3.99
CA THR A 17 -1.11 15.59 -4.58
C THR A 17 -1.90 15.60 -5.88
N ASP A 18 -1.67 14.62 -6.76
CA ASP A 18 -2.38 14.48 -8.03
C ASP A 18 -3.88 14.20 -7.79
N LEU A 19 -4.21 13.35 -6.80
CA LEU A 19 -5.58 13.15 -6.34
C LEU A 19 -6.20 14.45 -5.84
N LYS A 20 -5.50 15.23 -5.00
CA LYS A 20 -5.98 16.53 -4.52
C LYS A 20 -6.24 17.50 -5.66
N ASN A 21 -5.45 17.50 -6.71
CA ASN A 21 -5.62 18.40 -7.86
C ASN A 21 -6.67 17.92 -8.88
N SER A 22 -7.21 16.70 -8.75
CA SER A 22 -8.27 16.19 -9.63
C SER A 22 -9.61 16.89 -9.32
N PRO A 23 -10.29 17.45 -10.33
CA PRO A 23 -11.58 18.11 -10.14
C PRO A 23 -12.66 17.15 -9.60
N GLU A 24 -12.56 15.86 -9.92
CA GLU A 24 -13.43 14.79 -9.44
C GLU A 24 -13.28 14.55 -7.92
N TYR A 25 -12.09 14.79 -7.36
CA TYR A 25 -11.82 14.61 -5.93
C TYR A 25 -12.13 15.86 -5.09
N HIS A 26 -11.94 17.07 -5.63
CA HIS A 26 -12.26 18.32 -4.94
C HIS A 26 -13.72 18.41 -4.47
N GLY A 27 -14.67 17.83 -5.21
CA GLY A 27 -16.08 17.78 -4.79
C GLY A 27 -16.39 16.73 -3.72
N ARG A 28 -15.47 15.79 -3.43
CA ARG A 28 -15.76 14.54 -2.70
C ARG A 28 -14.74 14.17 -1.62
N THR A 29 -13.90 15.13 -1.23
CA THR A 29 -12.82 14.93 -0.23
C THR A 29 -13.35 14.44 1.13
N ARG A 30 -14.62 14.71 1.43
CA ARG A 30 -15.29 14.31 2.69
C ARG A 30 -15.80 12.88 2.68
N ASP A 31 -15.90 12.27 1.50
CA ASP A 31 -16.48 10.93 1.31
C ASP A 31 -15.39 9.86 1.16
N LEU A 32 -14.11 10.23 1.27
CA LEU A 32 -12.97 9.33 1.27
C LEU A 32 -12.00 9.64 2.40
N ALA A 33 -11.69 8.63 3.22
CA ALA A 33 -10.60 8.68 4.18
C ALA A 33 -9.44 7.80 3.71
N ILE A 34 -8.22 8.32 3.66
CA ILE A 34 -7.02 7.54 3.32
C ILE A 34 -6.10 7.48 4.54
N SER A 35 -5.84 6.27 5.04
CA SER A 35 -4.85 6.02 6.09
C SER A 35 -3.62 5.31 5.51
N TYR A 36 -2.43 5.78 5.84
CA TYR A 36 -1.16 5.19 5.41
C TYR A 36 -0.41 4.55 6.58
N HIS A 37 0.02 3.31 6.37
CA HIS A 37 0.87 2.55 7.28
C HIS A 37 2.12 2.10 6.51
N GLY A 38 3.23 1.81 7.19
CA GLY A 38 4.54 1.55 6.55
C GLY A 38 4.59 0.44 5.49
N HIS A 39 3.51 -0.31 5.27
CA HIS A 39 3.39 -1.40 4.29
C HIS A 39 2.28 -1.18 3.24
N GLY A 40 1.53 -0.07 3.30
CA GLY A 40 0.43 0.23 2.39
C GLY A 40 -0.55 1.27 2.94
N ALA A 41 -1.53 1.68 2.14
CA ALA A 41 -2.62 2.55 2.57
C ALA A 41 -3.98 1.88 2.37
N VAL A 42 -4.98 2.37 3.10
CA VAL A 42 -6.39 1.98 2.92
C VAL A 42 -7.17 3.26 2.64
N ALA A 43 -7.92 3.26 1.54
CA ALA A 43 -8.87 4.30 1.17
C ALA A 43 -10.29 3.79 1.47
N ALA A 44 -10.91 4.30 2.53
CA ALA A 44 -12.27 3.93 2.94
C ALA A 44 -13.29 4.94 2.41
N PHE A 45 -14.39 4.43 1.86
CA PHE A 45 -15.52 5.25 1.42
C PHE A 45 -16.44 5.54 2.60
N ALA A 46 -17.07 6.72 2.61
CA ALA A 46 -18.09 7.03 3.61
C ALA A 46 -19.36 6.18 3.38
N ASP A 47 -20.10 5.87 4.45
CA ASP A 47 -21.30 5.02 4.39
C ASP A 47 -22.39 5.55 3.44
N ARG A 48 -22.45 6.88 3.23
CA ARG A 48 -23.42 7.55 2.36
C ARG A 48 -23.06 7.57 0.88
N THR A 49 -21.92 7.00 0.51
CA THR A 49 -21.39 7.03 -0.86
C THR A 49 -22.14 6.03 -1.73
N THR A 50 -22.78 6.48 -2.81
CA THR A 50 -23.52 5.59 -3.72
C THR A 50 -22.58 4.68 -4.52
N HIS A 51 -23.11 3.61 -5.12
CA HIS A 51 -22.31 2.68 -5.93
C HIS A 51 -21.59 3.39 -7.09
N GLU A 52 -22.30 4.23 -7.86
CA GLU A 52 -21.71 5.03 -8.95
C GLU A 52 -20.59 5.95 -8.45
N GLN A 53 -20.76 6.53 -7.26
CA GLN A 53 -19.75 7.38 -6.65
C GLN A 53 -18.52 6.57 -6.24
N GLN A 54 -18.72 5.38 -5.67
CA GLN A 54 -17.64 4.44 -5.32
C GLN A 54 -16.87 3.99 -6.57
N GLU A 55 -17.55 3.68 -7.68
CA GLU A 55 -16.92 3.32 -8.95
C GLU A 55 -16.08 4.47 -9.51
N GLN A 56 -16.64 5.69 -9.52
CA GLN A 56 -15.91 6.88 -9.98
C GLN A 56 -14.67 7.14 -9.13
N MET A 57 -14.80 7.07 -7.80
CA MET A 57 -13.69 7.29 -6.87
C MET A 57 -12.64 6.19 -6.98
N THR A 58 -13.06 4.93 -7.16
CA THR A 58 -12.16 3.79 -7.43
C THR A 58 -11.35 4.01 -8.70
N ARG A 59 -11.97 4.54 -9.76
CA ARG A 59 -11.29 4.83 -11.02
C ARG A 59 -10.23 5.90 -10.87
N VAL A 60 -10.56 6.99 -10.17
CA VAL A 60 -9.62 8.11 -9.92
C VAL A 60 -8.45 7.63 -9.05
N LEU A 61 -8.73 6.90 -7.97
CA LEU A 61 -7.70 6.31 -7.11
C LEU A 61 -6.80 5.34 -7.87
N THR A 62 -7.38 4.42 -8.64
CA THR A 62 -6.62 3.48 -9.46
C THR A 62 -5.69 4.21 -10.41
N THR A 63 -6.14 5.27 -11.06
CA THR A 63 -5.32 6.06 -11.99
C THR A 63 -4.14 6.72 -11.26
N ALA A 64 -4.43 7.50 -10.22
CA ALA A 64 -3.41 8.26 -9.49
C ALA A 64 -2.34 7.37 -8.84
N PHE A 65 -2.73 6.20 -8.31
CA PHE A 65 -1.81 5.30 -7.62
C PHE A 65 -1.07 4.36 -8.58
N THR A 66 -1.70 3.92 -9.69
CA THR A 66 -1.01 3.08 -10.69
C THR A 66 0.09 3.86 -11.43
N GLU A 67 -0.11 5.15 -11.69
CA GLU A 67 0.90 6.00 -12.33
C GLU A 67 2.20 6.13 -11.54
N VAL A 68 2.12 6.07 -10.21
CA VAL A 68 3.29 6.06 -9.31
C VAL A 68 3.74 4.64 -8.92
N GLY A 69 3.21 3.62 -9.60
CA GLY A 69 3.60 2.22 -9.45
C GLY A 69 2.94 1.46 -8.30
N TRP A 70 1.95 2.04 -7.62
CA TRP A 70 1.19 1.37 -6.56
C TRP A 70 0.05 0.54 -7.14
N ARG A 71 -0.27 -0.58 -6.48
CA ARG A 71 -1.43 -1.42 -6.82
C ARG A 71 -2.64 -0.98 -6.01
N VAL A 72 -3.80 -0.99 -6.65
CA VAL A 72 -5.10 -0.74 -6.00
C VAL A 72 -5.92 -2.02 -6.04
N GLU A 73 -6.33 -2.50 -4.88
CA GLU A 73 -7.06 -3.75 -4.70
C GLU A 73 -8.28 -3.53 -3.79
N PRO A 74 -9.34 -4.36 -3.88
CA PRO A 74 -10.43 -4.32 -2.92
C PRO A 74 -9.92 -4.59 -1.49
N TRP A 75 -10.37 -3.80 -0.50
CA TRP A 75 -9.89 -3.96 0.89
C TRP A 75 -10.40 -5.24 1.57
N GLY A 76 -11.54 -5.79 1.14
CA GLY A 76 -12.10 -7.06 1.61
C GLY A 76 -12.82 -7.02 2.97
N TYR A 77 -12.56 -6.02 3.81
CA TYR A 77 -13.19 -5.86 5.13
C TYR A 77 -14.26 -4.76 5.20
N GLY A 78 -14.62 -4.15 4.07
CA GLY A 78 -15.61 -3.07 4.00
C GLY A 78 -15.55 -2.29 2.69
N PRO A 79 -16.33 -1.21 2.56
CA PRO A 79 -16.32 -0.32 1.41
C PRO A 79 -15.02 0.48 1.39
N GLY A 80 -14.00 -0.06 0.72
CA GLY A 80 -12.71 0.58 0.59
C GLY A 80 -11.74 -0.16 -0.32
N LEU A 81 -10.58 0.46 -0.53
CA LEU A 81 -9.50 -0.01 -1.39
C LEU A 81 -8.19 -0.09 -0.62
N ALA A 82 -7.46 -1.19 -0.79
CA ALA A 82 -6.09 -1.33 -0.37
C ALA A 82 -5.14 -0.78 -1.45
N LEU A 83 -4.30 0.17 -1.07
CA LEU A 83 -3.26 0.78 -1.89
C LEU A 83 -1.92 0.16 -1.48
N ARG A 84 -1.39 -0.76 -2.28
CA ARG A 84 -0.20 -1.54 -1.95
C ARG A 84 1.01 -1.09 -2.77
N HIS A 85 2.11 -0.84 -2.08
CA HIS A 85 3.38 -0.60 -2.75
C HIS A 85 3.95 -1.92 -3.30
N PRO A 86 4.48 -1.96 -4.54
CA PRO A 86 4.99 -3.19 -5.16
C PRO A 86 6.17 -3.80 -4.38
N ILE A 87 6.92 -3.01 -3.62
CA ILE A 87 8.03 -3.50 -2.76
C ILE A 87 7.52 -4.13 -1.45
N GLY A 88 6.22 -4.10 -1.18
CA GLY A 88 5.59 -4.70 0.02
C GLY A 88 5.47 -6.24 0.01
N ASN A 89 5.80 -6.90 -1.10
CA ASN A 89 5.92 -8.36 -1.19
C ASN A 89 7.37 -8.85 -1.03
N ALA A 90 8.27 -8.04 -0.45
CA ALA A 90 9.51 -8.59 0.08
C ALA A 90 9.13 -9.61 1.16
N ARG A 91 9.17 -10.89 0.80
CA ARG A 91 9.16 -12.03 1.71
C ARG A 91 9.90 -11.60 2.97
N PHE A 92 9.22 -11.61 4.11
CA PHE A 92 9.92 -11.88 5.34
C PHE A 92 10.52 -13.27 5.14
N HIS A 93 11.77 -13.34 4.66
CA HIS A 93 12.62 -14.43 5.09
C HIS A 93 12.64 -14.23 6.60
N ASN A 94 11.84 -15.02 7.31
CA ASN A 94 12.29 -15.49 8.59
C ASN A 94 13.66 -16.09 8.27
N SER A 95 14.72 -15.33 8.57
CA SER A 95 15.99 -15.96 8.90
C SER A 95 15.59 -16.98 9.93
N THR A 96 15.60 -18.26 9.54
CA THR A 96 15.62 -19.36 10.49
C THR A 96 16.57 -18.91 11.58
N PRO A 97 16.13 -18.84 12.85
CA PRO A 97 17.06 -18.53 13.92
C PRO A 97 18.23 -19.49 13.74
N ASP A 98 19.43 -18.92 13.74
CA ASP A 98 20.70 -19.62 13.60
C ASP A 98 20.71 -20.80 14.59
N GLU A 99 20.25 -21.96 14.14
CA GLU A 99 20.32 -23.19 14.90
C GLU A 99 21.54 -23.94 14.39
N THR A 100 22.64 -23.61 15.04
CA THR A 100 23.76 -24.51 15.32
C THR A 100 24.81 -24.64 14.22
N SER A 101 25.75 -23.69 14.27
CA SER A 101 27.16 -24.04 14.08
C SER A 101 27.57 -25.05 15.17
N ALA A 102 27.64 -26.33 14.83
CA ALA A 102 28.35 -27.33 15.65
C ALA A 102 29.08 -28.36 14.78
N ALA A 103 30.41 -28.23 14.84
CA ALA A 103 31.44 -29.26 14.77
C ALA A 103 31.53 -30.17 13.53
N ALA A 104 32.57 -29.91 12.72
CA ALA A 104 33.18 -30.90 11.85
C ALA A 104 33.67 -32.12 12.66
N PRO A 105 33.52 -33.36 12.15
CA PRO A 105 34.17 -34.51 12.76
C PRO A 105 35.70 -34.38 12.62
N PRO A 106 36.50 -34.74 13.64
CA PRO A 106 37.95 -34.76 13.49
C PRO A 106 38.35 -35.85 12.49
N LEU A 107 39.13 -35.46 11.48
CA LEU A 107 39.97 -36.37 10.71
C LEU A 107 41.12 -36.80 11.63
N SER A 108 41.12 -38.06 12.05
CA SER A 108 42.34 -38.73 12.51
C SER A 108 42.81 -39.72 11.44
N ALA A 109 44.12 -39.66 11.23
CA ALA A 109 44.96 -40.51 10.40
C ALA A 109 44.96 -41.98 10.84
#